data_AF-A0A6H9YNM0-F1
#
_entry.id   AF-A0A6H9YNM0-F1
#
_cell.length_a   1.000
_cell.length_b   1.000
_cell.length_c   1.000
_cell.angle_alpha   90.00
_cell.angle_beta   90.00
_cell.angle_gamma   90.00
#
_symmetry.space_group_name_H-M   'P 1'
#
loop_
_entity.id
_entity.type
_entity.pdbx_description
1 polymer ?
#
loop_
_entity_poly.entity_id
_entity_poly.type
_entity_poly.pdbx_seq_one_letter_code
_entity_poly.pdbx_strand_id
1 'polypeptide(L)'
;MREEALSTRIAAALAAPRVVLTKRPVLRRLALPLAGLLLLGMALVIRHAGGPEKESLPDGDKPPRPVTFSGRSSWDESRLGLYIEGVEFLGATAIVVGGRFLSDRTRLAVVDVRTGTPHWALDTQDPSKELPGEPLKGGDGATAHDGGVGGLLGSSGKPVHIGAGDDSTVFVQYVIGGEAEETERGVAALSGADGSVRWKSPLIRPRSGPKGRSNPRQRVNVPAADSHVVLVNMGSSTARGQTVALDTASGRKLWERDDDWAYQITGNVVLGQPSTDRSRRPWEEEGPHDGENVIALDAGTGKKKWGFDDRYQASHLQATAGGLAVIRAEEMGQAGSRGATRTLVVDTATGQVKGILPENLYNCGSDGRDLIACVETSDPELVTIRASAHSRPAVAKKRLFGDRLYSRLSIDAVWEDRIFVSGTRRADETTLFAMVDRAGNRLASWLPGRAIALSDHHAAFFVRPSNGDPHRFADLAVHSTHED
;
A
#
# COMPACT_ATOMS: atom_id res chain seq x y z
N MET A 1 53.98 -19.89 31.34
CA MET A 1 54.43 -18.50 31.16
C MET A 1 53.22 -17.74 30.61
N ARG A 2 52.34 -17.21 31.46
CA ARG A 2 52.38 -15.91 32.16
C ARG A 2 52.33 -14.71 31.20
N GLU A 3 51.18 -14.02 31.16
CA GLU A 3 50.95 -12.58 31.43
C GLU A 3 49.54 -12.22 30.91
N GLU A 4 48.54 -11.97 31.77
CA GLU A 4 48.23 -10.72 32.51
C GLU A 4 47.97 -9.52 31.59
N ALA A 5 46.70 -9.12 31.41
CA ALA A 5 45.95 -8.18 32.25
C ALA A 5 46.43 -6.72 32.09
N LEU A 6 45.60 -5.88 31.43
CA LEU A 6 45.69 -4.43 31.56
C LEU A 6 44.29 -3.80 31.51
N SER A 7 43.76 -3.55 32.69
CA SER A 7 42.60 -2.68 32.96
C SER A 7 43.02 -1.70 34.04
N THR A 8 43.34 -0.46 33.67
CA THR A 8 43.52 0.64 34.63
C THR A 8 43.10 1.99 34.05
N ARG A 9 41.96 2.47 34.57
CA ARG A 9 41.63 3.84 35.03
C ARG A 9 42.18 5.06 34.25
N ILE A 10 41.26 5.88 33.74
CA ILE A 10 41.37 7.34 33.81
C ILE A 10 40.06 7.90 34.38
N ALA A 11 40.15 8.49 35.57
CA ALA A 11 39.15 9.35 36.17
C ALA A 11 39.85 10.66 36.56
N ALA A 12 39.47 11.77 35.94
CA ALA A 12 39.68 13.15 36.40
C ALA A 12 38.83 14.05 35.48
N ALA A 13 37.73 14.62 35.96
CA ALA A 13 37.65 15.90 36.68
C ALA A 13 37.28 17.06 35.73
N LEU A 14 35.97 17.28 35.56
CA LEU A 14 35.43 18.60 35.20
C LEU A 14 34.23 18.89 36.11
N ALA A 15 34.49 19.71 37.12
CA ALA A 15 33.48 20.29 37.99
C ALA A 15 32.79 21.45 37.26
N ALA A 16 31.48 21.37 37.08
CA ALA A 16 30.65 22.48 36.62
C ALA A 16 30.12 23.29 37.83
N PRO A 17 30.09 24.63 37.75
CA PRO A 17 29.68 25.47 38.88
C PRO A 17 28.16 25.45 39.09
N ARG A 18 27.77 25.32 40.37
CA ARG A 18 26.41 25.57 40.89
C ARG A 18 26.07 27.05 40.71
N VAL A 19 25.10 27.35 39.86
CA VAL A 19 24.45 28.66 39.82
C VAL A 19 23.43 28.75 40.96
N VAL A 20 23.76 29.57 41.96
CA VAL A 20 22.87 29.96 43.06
C VAL A 20 21.95 31.08 42.57
N LEU A 21 20.68 30.76 42.32
CA LEU A 21 19.64 31.76 42.07
C LEU A 21 19.24 32.40 43.39
N THR A 22 19.62 33.67 43.55
CA THR A 22 19.24 34.52 44.68
C THR A 22 17.81 35.02 44.51
N LYS A 23 16.98 34.80 45.53
CA LYS A 23 15.66 35.39 45.69
C LYS A 23 15.79 36.90 45.84
N ARG A 24 14.97 37.67 45.10
CA ARG A 24 14.67 39.08 45.42
C ARG A 24 13.16 39.31 45.60
N PRO A 25 12.78 40.24 46.48
CA PRO A 25 11.43 40.33 47.02
C PRO A 25 10.47 41.11 46.11
N VAL A 26 9.21 40.69 46.20
CA VAL A 26 8.03 41.35 45.65
C VAL A 26 7.60 42.48 46.58
N LEU A 27 7.54 43.71 46.06
CA LEU A 27 6.67 44.77 46.58
C LEU A 27 6.62 45.94 45.61
N ARG A 28 5.47 46.15 44.96
CA ARG A 28 4.61 47.33 45.17
C ARG A 28 3.43 47.33 44.20
N ARG A 29 2.25 47.52 44.80
CA ARG A 29 1.00 47.91 44.16
C ARG A 29 1.14 49.30 43.53
N LEU A 30 0.48 49.52 42.39
CA LEU A 30 -0.17 50.78 42.05
C LEU A 30 -1.33 50.50 41.07
N ALA A 31 -2.50 51.00 41.45
CA ALA A 31 -3.72 51.16 40.66
C ALA A 31 -3.48 52.24 39.57
N LEU A 32 -4.26 52.50 38.52
CA LEU A 32 -5.66 52.27 38.16
C LEU A 32 -5.77 52.63 36.63
N PRO A 33 -6.95 52.83 36.01
CA PRO A 33 -7.41 52.22 34.76
C PRO A 33 -7.16 53.10 33.50
N LEU A 34 -7.63 52.64 32.33
CA LEU A 34 -7.98 53.35 31.07
C LEU A 34 -7.36 52.66 29.84
N ALA A 35 -8.11 51.72 29.26
CA ALA A 35 -8.13 51.45 27.81
C ALA A 35 -9.33 50.53 27.47
N GLY A 36 -10.52 50.88 27.97
CA GLY A 36 -11.76 50.49 27.31
C GLY A 36 -12.04 51.48 26.17
N LEU A 37 -12.61 51.00 25.06
CA LEU A 37 -13.07 51.76 23.88
C LEU A 37 -12.10 51.96 22.68
N LEU A 38 -11.23 51.00 22.37
CA LEU A 38 -10.64 50.89 21.01
C LEU A 38 -10.52 49.45 20.48
N LEU A 39 -11.20 48.48 21.10
CA LEU A 39 -11.23 47.07 20.69
C LEU A 39 -12.60 46.60 20.16
N LEU A 40 -13.64 47.44 20.16
CA LEU A 40 -14.95 47.10 19.58
C LEU A 40 -15.10 47.47 18.09
N GLY A 41 -14.14 48.18 17.50
CA GLY A 41 -14.18 48.60 16.08
C GLY A 41 -13.46 47.66 15.09
N MET A 42 -12.74 46.63 15.57
CA MET A 42 -12.06 45.64 14.71
C MET A 42 -12.79 44.28 14.65
N ALA A 43 -13.93 44.13 15.32
CA ALA A 43 -14.63 42.85 15.44
C ALA A 43 -15.61 42.52 14.30
N LEU A 44 -15.74 43.35 13.26
CA LEU A 44 -16.74 43.13 12.21
C LEU A 44 -16.26 43.39 10.77
N VAL A 45 -15.01 43.03 10.48
CA VAL A 45 -14.58 42.74 9.10
C VAL A 45 -14.00 41.33 9.08
N ILE A 46 -14.81 40.35 9.52
CA ILE A 46 -14.68 38.99 8.96
C ILE A 46 -15.19 39.14 7.53
N ARG A 47 -14.30 39.62 6.65
CA ARG A 47 -14.45 39.48 5.21
C ARG A 47 -14.87 38.03 4.98
N HIS A 48 -16.11 37.85 4.52
CA HIS A 48 -16.46 36.76 3.64
C HIS A 48 -15.52 36.88 2.43
N ALA A 49 -14.25 36.51 2.60
CA ALA A 49 -13.43 36.07 1.51
C ALA A 49 -14.14 34.79 1.06
N GLY A 50 -15.11 34.95 0.15
CA GLY A 50 -15.78 33.85 -0.49
C GLY A 50 -14.69 32.96 -1.04
N GLY A 51 -14.43 31.85 -0.32
CA GLY A 51 -13.61 30.80 -0.87
C GLY A 51 -14.18 30.42 -2.23
N PRO A 52 -13.34 29.97 -3.17
CA PRO A 52 -13.84 29.49 -4.45
C PRO A 52 -15.03 28.57 -4.20
N GLU A 53 -16.14 28.88 -4.89
CA GLU A 53 -17.39 28.16 -4.75
C GLU A 53 -17.10 26.67 -4.89
N LYS A 54 -17.47 25.89 -3.85
CA LYS A 54 -17.24 24.44 -3.87
C LYS A 54 -18.08 23.86 -4.99
N GLU A 55 -17.42 23.19 -5.92
CA GLU A 55 -18.12 22.54 -7.01
C GLU A 55 -18.98 21.42 -6.43
N SER A 56 -20.23 21.31 -6.90
CA SER A 56 -21.11 20.23 -6.48
C SER A 56 -20.53 18.90 -6.94
N LEU A 57 -20.75 17.83 -6.15
CA LEU A 57 -20.28 16.51 -6.55
C LEU A 57 -21.00 16.05 -7.83
N PRO A 58 -20.35 15.23 -8.69
CA PRO A 58 -20.86 14.91 -10.04
C PRO A 58 -22.19 14.16 -10.06
N ASP A 59 -22.52 13.50 -8.95
CA ASP A 59 -23.71 12.68 -8.70
C ASP A 59 -24.72 13.37 -7.77
N GLY A 60 -24.40 14.56 -7.27
CA GLY A 60 -25.26 15.32 -6.36
C GLY A 60 -25.20 14.89 -4.90
N ASP A 61 -24.35 13.93 -4.51
CA ASP A 61 -24.21 13.63 -3.08
C ASP A 61 -23.49 14.76 -2.34
N LYS A 62 -23.48 14.65 -1.01
CA LYS A 62 -22.79 15.59 -0.15
C LYS A 62 -21.28 15.34 -0.16
N PRO A 63 -20.45 16.40 -0.21
CA PRO A 63 -19.01 16.29 0.04
C PRO A 63 -18.72 15.49 1.32
N PRO A 64 -17.72 14.59 1.29
CA PRO A 64 -17.29 13.91 2.51
C PRO A 64 -16.76 14.95 3.50
N ARG A 65 -16.91 14.65 4.79
CA ARG A 65 -16.38 15.53 5.83
C ARG A 65 -14.85 15.51 5.79
N PRO A 66 -14.18 16.66 5.98
CA PRO A 66 -12.74 16.67 6.20
C PRO A 66 -12.39 15.79 7.40
N VAL A 67 -11.27 15.09 7.29
CA VAL A 67 -10.62 14.40 8.40
C VAL A 67 -9.45 15.24 8.87
N THR A 68 -9.37 15.46 10.17
CA THR A 68 -8.22 16.07 10.82
C THR A 68 -7.35 14.97 11.45
N PHE A 69 -6.06 15.26 11.54
CA PHE A 69 -5.06 14.33 12.06
C PHE A 69 -4.47 14.91 13.34
N SER A 70 -4.14 14.05 14.30
CA SER A 70 -3.45 14.47 15.52
C SER A 70 -2.15 15.23 15.19
N GLY A 71 -1.91 16.36 15.84
CA GLY A 71 -0.70 17.18 15.59
C GLY A 71 0.61 16.48 15.96
N ARG A 72 0.54 15.39 16.72
CA ARG A 72 1.65 14.50 17.05
C ARG A 72 1.30 13.08 16.58
N SER A 73 2.28 12.36 16.02
CA SER A 73 2.12 10.94 15.73
C SER A 73 1.97 10.13 17.01
N SER A 74 1.11 9.12 16.98
CA SER A 74 0.94 8.15 18.04
C SER A 74 2.21 7.32 18.23
N TRP A 75 2.81 6.92 17.10
CA TRP A 75 4.12 6.27 17.00
C TRP A 75 4.69 6.40 15.58
N ASP A 76 5.94 6.00 15.42
CA ASP A 76 6.70 6.02 14.18
C ASP A 76 7.53 4.73 14.03
N GLU A 77 8.14 4.55 12.86
CA GLU A 77 8.96 3.38 12.53
C GLU A 77 10.12 3.09 13.48
N SER A 78 10.63 4.11 14.20
CA SER A 78 11.76 3.94 15.11
C SER A 78 11.41 2.97 16.25
N ARG A 79 10.13 2.87 16.60
CA ARG A 79 9.63 1.90 17.59
C ARG A 79 9.73 0.45 17.11
N LEU A 80 9.67 0.23 15.80
CA LEU A 80 9.75 -1.11 15.20
C LEU A 80 11.17 -1.47 14.78
N GLY A 81 12.04 -0.47 14.61
CA GLY A 81 13.40 -0.65 14.10
C GLY A 81 13.39 -1.14 12.65
N LEU A 82 12.43 -0.67 11.86
CA LEU A 82 12.18 -1.08 10.48
C LEU A 82 12.16 0.14 9.56
N TYR A 83 12.51 -0.09 8.30
CA TYR A 83 12.14 0.76 7.18
C TYR A 83 10.85 0.21 6.58
N ILE A 84 9.77 0.97 6.66
CA ILE A 84 8.42 0.47 6.33
C ILE A 84 8.13 0.59 4.85
N GLU A 85 7.56 -0.47 4.27
CA GLU A 85 7.10 -0.47 2.88
C GLU A 85 5.59 -0.62 2.75
N GLY A 86 4.94 -1.36 3.67
CA GLY A 86 3.50 -1.56 3.64
C GLY A 86 2.87 -1.53 5.04
N VAL A 87 1.69 -0.93 5.12
CA VAL A 87 0.87 -0.87 6.34
C VAL A 87 -0.57 -1.13 5.96
N GLU A 88 -1.29 -1.84 6.83
CA GLU A 88 -2.74 -1.99 6.74
C GLU A 88 -3.39 -1.99 8.13
N PHE A 89 -4.51 -1.29 8.28
CA PHE A 89 -5.22 -1.17 9.55
C PHE A 89 -6.38 -2.16 9.64
N LEU A 90 -6.48 -2.89 10.75
CA LEU A 90 -7.48 -3.91 11.05
C LEU A 90 -8.28 -3.59 12.31
N GLY A 91 -8.74 -2.33 12.41
CA GLY A 91 -9.38 -1.81 13.61
C GLY A 91 -8.36 -1.34 14.65
N ALA A 92 -8.23 -2.07 15.75
CA ALA A 92 -7.28 -1.74 16.82
C ALA A 92 -5.86 -2.24 16.58
N THR A 93 -5.65 -3.06 15.55
CA THR A 93 -4.35 -3.58 15.16
C THR A 93 -3.93 -3.06 13.79
N ALA A 94 -2.63 -3.07 13.52
CA ALA A 94 -2.06 -2.81 12.20
C ALA A 94 -1.11 -3.94 11.82
N ILE A 95 -1.12 -4.33 10.54
CA ILE A 95 -0.07 -5.16 9.95
C ILE A 95 0.95 -4.22 9.32
N VAL A 96 2.22 -4.40 9.67
CA VAL A 96 3.33 -3.59 9.21
C VAL A 96 4.38 -4.50 8.59
N VAL A 97 4.80 -4.16 7.38
CA VAL A 97 5.83 -4.89 6.62
C VAL A 97 6.94 -3.91 6.25
N GLY A 98 8.18 -4.31 6.49
CA GLY A 98 9.33 -3.47 6.22
C GLY A 98 10.67 -4.21 6.29
N GLY A 99 11.71 -3.61 5.73
CA GLY A 99 13.08 -4.10 5.85
C GLY A 99 13.75 -3.62 7.14
N ARG A 100 14.86 -4.23 7.54
CA ARG A 100 15.72 -3.70 8.60
C ARG A 100 16.84 -2.86 8.01
N PHE A 101 17.12 -1.69 8.59
CA PHE A 101 18.21 -0.84 8.15
C PHE A 101 19.53 -1.64 8.19
N LEU A 102 20.19 -1.82 7.04
CA LEU A 102 21.44 -2.60 6.85
C LEU A 102 21.32 -4.14 6.88
N SER A 103 20.12 -4.71 6.85
CA SER A 103 19.96 -6.14 6.61
C SER A 103 18.90 -6.42 5.57
N ASP A 104 19.14 -7.42 4.72
CA ASP A 104 18.20 -7.85 3.70
C ASP A 104 16.99 -8.59 4.28
N ARG A 105 16.91 -8.73 5.61
CA ARG A 105 15.75 -9.30 6.29
C ARG A 105 14.56 -8.37 6.19
N THR A 106 13.46 -8.96 5.75
CA THR A 106 12.13 -8.37 5.88
C THR A 106 11.51 -8.80 7.21
N ARG A 107 10.77 -7.90 7.84
CA ARG A 107 9.94 -8.18 9.00
C ARG A 107 8.49 -7.93 8.66
N LEU A 108 7.64 -8.85 9.11
CA LEU A 108 6.21 -8.63 9.27
C LEU A 108 5.90 -8.49 10.77
N ALA A 109 5.12 -7.49 11.16
CA ALA A 109 4.69 -7.30 12.54
C ALA A 109 3.20 -6.99 12.60
N VAL A 110 2.50 -7.57 13.57
CA VAL A 110 1.15 -7.15 13.95
C VAL A 110 1.27 -6.35 15.23
N VAL A 111 0.83 -5.09 15.19
CA VAL A 111 1.06 -4.11 16.26
C VAL A 111 -0.26 -3.51 16.73
N ASP A 112 -0.30 -3.07 17.99
CA ASP A 112 -1.37 -2.20 18.48
C ASP A 112 -1.28 -0.85 17.73
N VAL A 113 -2.37 -0.42 17.10
CA VAL A 113 -2.36 0.76 16.23
C VAL A 113 -2.12 2.07 16.99
N ARG A 114 -2.39 2.12 18.30
CA ARG A 114 -2.21 3.31 19.13
C ARG A 114 -0.80 3.43 19.66
N THR A 115 -0.18 2.31 20.04
CA THR A 115 1.14 2.32 20.69
C THR A 115 2.27 1.87 19.77
N GLY A 116 1.98 1.19 18.67
CA GLY A 116 2.96 0.52 17.82
C GLY A 116 3.63 -0.66 18.53
N THR A 117 3.09 -1.12 19.66
CA THR A 117 3.65 -2.28 20.38
C THR A 117 3.31 -3.55 19.62
N PRO A 118 4.32 -4.37 19.25
CA PRO A 118 4.05 -5.65 18.59
C PRO A 118 3.27 -6.61 19.50
N HIS A 119 2.17 -7.17 18.98
CA HIS A 119 1.56 -8.39 19.51
C HIS A 119 2.44 -9.59 19.19
N TRP A 120 2.90 -9.65 17.93
CA TRP A 120 3.88 -10.60 17.45
C TRP A 120 4.58 -10.03 16.21
N ALA A 121 5.75 -10.58 15.91
CA ALA A 121 6.52 -10.25 14.71
C ALA A 121 7.16 -11.52 14.16
N LEU A 122 7.55 -11.45 12.88
CA LEU A 122 8.12 -12.54 12.12
C LEU A 122 9.23 -11.98 11.23
N ASP A 123 10.46 -12.42 11.46
CA ASP A 123 11.60 -12.13 10.58
C ASP A 123 11.75 -13.20 9.48
N THR A 124 11.83 -12.76 8.22
CA THR A 124 12.11 -13.63 7.08
C THR A 124 13.57 -14.08 7.06
N GLN A 125 13.82 -15.18 6.35
CA GLN A 125 15.16 -15.74 6.16
C GLN A 125 16.00 -14.89 5.19
N ASP A 126 17.06 -14.23 5.65
CA ASP A 126 18.00 -13.55 4.74
C ASP A 126 18.60 -14.56 3.74
N PRO A 127 18.33 -14.49 2.42
CA PRO A 127 18.85 -15.46 1.47
C PRO A 127 20.35 -15.30 1.25
N SER A 128 20.95 -14.17 1.65
CA SER A 128 22.39 -13.91 1.49
C SER A 128 23.21 -14.44 2.67
N LYS A 129 22.57 -14.68 3.81
CA LYS A 129 23.22 -15.12 5.05
C LYS A 129 22.62 -16.46 5.43
N GLU A 130 23.44 -17.46 5.69
CA GLU A 130 23.03 -18.83 6.12
C GLU A 130 22.24 -18.87 7.45
N LEU A 131 21.72 -17.74 7.94
CA LEU A 131 20.89 -17.64 9.11
C LEU A 131 19.43 -17.99 8.75
N PRO A 132 18.85 -19.02 9.37
CA PRO A 132 17.45 -19.38 9.12
C PRO A 132 16.52 -18.24 9.52
N GLY A 133 15.37 -18.16 8.83
CA GLY A 133 14.25 -17.31 9.22
C GLY A 133 13.63 -17.78 10.54
N GLU A 134 12.77 -16.95 11.13
CA GLU A 134 12.07 -17.34 12.35
C GLU A 134 11.08 -18.49 12.08
N PRO A 135 11.06 -19.55 12.91
CA PRO A 135 10.08 -20.62 12.78
C PRO A 135 8.66 -20.11 12.97
N LEU A 136 7.74 -20.55 12.11
CA LEU A 136 6.32 -20.28 12.26
C LEU A 136 5.78 -21.03 13.48
N LYS A 137 5.07 -20.31 14.37
CA LYS A 137 4.50 -20.88 15.60
C LYS A 137 3.47 -21.96 15.26
N GLY A 138 3.77 -23.22 15.58
CA GLY A 138 2.94 -24.37 15.21
C GLY A 138 3.06 -24.79 13.74
N GLY A 139 4.10 -24.35 13.03
CA GLY A 139 4.29 -24.60 11.60
C GLY A 139 5.08 -25.85 11.23
N ASP A 140 5.30 -26.80 12.15
CA ASP A 140 6.05 -28.05 11.91
C ASP A 140 7.42 -27.85 11.23
N GLY A 141 8.23 -26.93 11.74
CA GLY A 141 9.55 -26.62 11.18
C GLY A 141 9.54 -25.69 9.96
N ALA A 142 8.38 -25.19 9.55
CA ALA A 142 8.30 -24.13 8.54
C ALA A 142 8.87 -22.81 9.07
N THR A 143 9.60 -22.10 8.22
CA THR A 143 10.09 -20.73 8.46
C THR A 143 9.49 -19.78 7.42
N ALA A 144 9.40 -18.50 7.78
CA ALA A 144 8.96 -17.48 6.83
C ALA A 144 9.97 -17.34 5.68
N HIS A 145 9.49 -17.50 4.45
CA HIS A 145 10.32 -17.37 3.26
C HIS A 145 10.58 -15.90 2.94
N ASP A 146 11.82 -15.59 2.56
CA ASP A 146 12.18 -14.26 2.11
C ASP A 146 12.08 -14.15 0.59
N GLY A 147 10.99 -13.53 0.14
CA GLY A 147 10.82 -13.10 -1.25
C GLY A 147 11.29 -11.66 -1.48
N GLY A 148 12.06 -11.08 -0.55
CA GLY A 148 12.16 -9.65 -0.32
C GLY A 148 10.86 -9.09 0.27
N VAL A 149 10.80 -7.77 0.39
CA VAL A 149 9.62 -7.09 0.93
C VAL A 149 8.37 -7.35 0.09
N GLY A 150 8.53 -7.38 -1.24
CA GLY A 150 7.47 -7.78 -2.16
C GLY A 150 7.02 -9.24 -2.06
N GLY A 151 7.61 -10.06 -1.17
CA GLY A 151 7.10 -11.39 -0.82
C GLY A 151 6.06 -11.38 0.30
N LEU A 152 5.98 -10.30 1.07
CA LEU A 152 5.03 -10.09 2.16
C LEU A 152 3.93 -9.07 1.81
N LEU A 153 4.03 -8.45 0.63
CA LEU A 153 3.05 -7.51 0.10
C LEU A 153 2.31 -8.13 -1.09
N GLY A 154 1.01 -7.85 -1.17
CA GLY A 154 0.17 -8.17 -2.31
C GLY A 154 0.40 -7.24 -3.49
N SER A 155 -0.38 -7.43 -4.55
CA SER A 155 -0.35 -6.60 -5.76
C SER A 155 -0.71 -5.13 -5.49
N SER A 156 -1.47 -4.86 -4.42
CA SER A 156 -1.81 -3.51 -3.99
C SER A 156 -0.70 -2.81 -3.18
N GLY A 157 0.46 -3.47 -2.99
CA GLY A 157 1.54 -2.96 -2.13
C GLY A 157 1.23 -3.02 -0.63
N LYS A 158 0.18 -3.74 -0.22
CA LYS A 158 -0.25 -3.89 1.17
C LYS A 158 -0.06 -5.33 1.67
N PRO A 159 0.09 -5.57 2.98
CA PRO A 159 0.07 -6.91 3.54
C PRO A 159 -1.23 -7.66 3.20
N VAL A 160 -1.12 -8.91 2.73
CA VAL A 160 -2.29 -9.70 2.35
C VAL A 160 -2.90 -10.37 3.57
N HIS A 161 -4.16 -10.06 3.82
CA HIS A 161 -4.90 -10.52 4.99
C HIS A 161 -6.40 -10.61 4.68
N ILE A 162 -7.15 -11.24 5.59
CA ILE A 162 -8.61 -11.18 5.65
C ILE A 162 -9.09 -10.99 7.10
N GLY A 163 -10.33 -10.56 7.27
CA GLY A 163 -10.92 -10.33 8.60
C GLY A 163 -10.39 -9.07 9.27
N ALA A 164 -10.70 -8.90 10.55
CA ALA A 164 -10.29 -7.73 11.34
C ALA A 164 -9.92 -8.14 12.78
N GLY A 165 -9.14 -7.31 13.47
CA GLY A 165 -8.73 -7.55 14.85
C GLY A 165 -8.05 -8.91 15.05
N ASP A 166 -8.39 -9.58 16.16
CA ASP A 166 -7.82 -10.87 16.56
C ASP A 166 -8.25 -12.05 15.65
N ASP A 167 -9.42 -11.93 15.01
CA ASP A 167 -9.94 -12.95 14.10
C ASP A 167 -9.29 -12.90 12.71
N SER A 168 -8.53 -11.84 12.42
CA SER A 168 -7.85 -11.67 11.14
C SER A 168 -6.90 -12.83 10.83
N THR A 169 -6.67 -13.06 9.54
CA THR A 169 -5.71 -14.04 9.03
C THR A 169 -4.73 -13.34 8.13
N VAL A 170 -3.44 -13.51 8.39
CA VAL A 170 -2.34 -12.94 7.59
C VAL A 170 -1.73 -14.06 6.75
N PHE A 171 -1.52 -13.82 5.45
CA PHE A 171 -0.94 -14.82 4.56
C PHE A 171 0.54 -14.54 4.34
N VAL A 172 1.37 -15.56 4.55
CA VAL A 172 2.83 -15.47 4.33
C VAL A 172 3.32 -16.64 3.49
N GLN A 173 4.44 -16.42 2.81
CA GLN A 173 5.18 -17.50 2.18
C GLN A 173 5.99 -18.25 3.22
N TYR A 174 6.12 -19.56 3.07
CA TYR A 174 6.96 -20.37 3.95
C TYR A 174 7.87 -21.31 3.16
N VAL A 175 8.95 -21.74 3.82
CA VAL A 175 9.80 -22.86 3.40
C VAL A 175 9.99 -23.88 4.52
N ILE A 176 10.30 -25.12 4.15
CA ILE A 176 10.82 -26.15 5.07
C ILE A 176 12.15 -26.67 4.51
N GLY A 177 13.17 -26.73 5.36
CA GLY A 177 14.55 -27.05 4.98
C GLY A 177 15.43 -25.79 4.87
N GLY A 178 16.74 -25.98 4.78
CA GLY A 178 17.70 -24.89 4.52
C GLY A 178 17.85 -24.62 3.02
N GLU A 179 18.50 -23.52 2.63
CA GLU A 179 18.63 -23.09 1.21
C GLU A 179 19.17 -24.19 0.28
N ALA A 180 20.12 -25.01 0.76
CA ALA A 180 20.70 -26.12 0.01
C ALA A 180 19.81 -27.38 -0.05
N GLU A 181 18.85 -27.50 0.86
CA GLU A 181 18.02 -28.69 1.11
C GLU A 181 16.55 -28.32 1.29
N GLU A 182 16.07 -27.30 0.57
CA GLU A 182 14.66 -26.94 0.63
C GLU A 182 13.83 -28.13 0.16
N THR A 183 12.91 -28.54 1.01
CA THR A 183 12.04 -29.70 0.77
C THR A 183 10.60 -29.29 0.49
N GLU A 184 10.23 -28.06 0.86
CA GLU A 184 8.88 -27.55 0.66
C GLU A 184 8.88 -26.03 0.56
N ARG A 185 8.09 -25.46 -0.36
CA ARG A 185 7.72 -24.04 -0.38
C ARG A 185 6.20 -23.93 -0.53
N GLY A 186 5.59 -22.96 0.13
CA GLY A 186 4.14 -22.82 0.11
C GLY A 186 3.63 -21.53 0.73
N VAL A 187 2.35 -21.53 1.08
CA VAL A 187 1.66 -20.43 1.76
C VAL A 187 1.12 -20.90 3.10
N ALA A 188 1.30 -20.09 4.13
CA ALA A 188 0.73 -20.30 5.46
C ALA A 188 -0.26 -19.19 5.79
N ALA A 189 -1.36 -19.58 6.43
CA ALA A 189 -2.29 -18.67 7.07
C ALA A 189 -1.93 -18.54 8.55
N LEU A 190 -1.63 -17.32 9.00
CA LEU A 190 -1.28 -17.01 10.38
C LEU A 190 -2.44 -16.31 11.08
N SER A 191 -2.67 -16.64 12.34
CA SER A 191 -3.64 -15.94 13.18
C SER A 191 -3.17 -14.50 13.46
N GLY A 192 -4.04 -13.52 13.21
CA GLY A 192 -3.77 -12.12 13.53
C GLY A 192 -3.52 -11.87 15.02
N ALA A 193 -4.14 -12.66 15.90
CA ALA A 193 -3.99 -12.54 17.35
C ALA A 193 -2.57 -12.85 17.85
N ASP A 194 -1.95 -13.93 17.37
CA ASP A 194 -0.75 -14.49 18.01
C ASP A 194 0.29 -15.10 17.06
N GLY A 195 0.08 -14.96 15.74
CA GLY A 195 0.97 -15.46 14.69
C GLY A 195 1.00 -16.98 14.56
N SER A 196 0.12 -17.72 15.25
CA SER A 196 0.05 -19.18 15.13
C SER A 196 -0.43 -19.60 13.74
N VAL A 197 0.14 -20.67 13.23
CA VAL A 197 -0.25 -21.26 11.94
C VAL A 197 -1.65 -21.87 12.07
N ARG A 198 -2.60 -21.37 11.27
CA ARG A 198 -3.95 -21.93 11.10
C ARG A 198 -3.94 -23.10 10.12
N TRP A 199 -3.25 -22.93 8.99
CA TRP A 199 -3.01 -23.96 7.99
C TRP A 199 -1.77 -23.65 7.15
N LYS A 200 -1.25 -24.68 6.47
CA LYS A 200 -0.21 -24.57 5.45
C LYS A 200 -0.69 -25.25 4.17
N SER A 201 -0.42 -24.64 3.03
CA SER A 201 -0.60 -25.23 1.71
C SER A 201 0.75 -25.37 1.01
N PRO A 202 1.27 -26.60 0.86
CA PRO A 202 2.51 -26.86 0.16
C PRO A 202 2.27 -26.80 -1.35
N LEU A 203 3.06 -25.97 -2.04
CA LEU A 203 2.87 -25.72 -3.47
C LEU A 203 4.03 -26.27 -4.31
N ILE A 204 5.24 -26.21 -3.76
CA ILE A 204 6.44 -26.76 -4.39
C ILE A 204 7.02 -27.80 -3.45
N ARG A 205 7.14 -29.04 -3.94
CA ARG A 205 7.85 -30.14 -3.28
C ARG A 205 8.90 -30.69 -4.22
N PRO A 206 10.19 -30.39 -4.01
CA PRO A 206 11.26 -30.95 -4.83
C PRO A 206 11.18 -32.48 -4.78
N ARG A 207 11.29 -33.12 -5.96
CA ARG A 207 11.26 -34.58 -6.05
C ARG A 207 12.49 -35.15 -5.32
N SER A 208 12.32 -36.25 -4.59
CA SER A 208 13.46 -36.91 -3.95
C SER A 208 14.50 -37.36 -5.00
N GLY A 209 15.79 -37.15 -4.72
CA GLY A 209 16.93 -37.61 -5.52
C GLY A 209 17.66 -36.53 -6.34
N PRO A 210 18.77 -36.89 -7.01
CA PRO A 210 19.69 -35.94 -7.65
C PRO A 210 19.07 -35.14 -8.82
N LYS A 211 17.95 -35.59 -9.38
CA LYS A 211 17.20 -34.91 -10.44
C LYS A 211 16.11 -33.96 -9.93
N GLY A 212 15.86 -33.94 -8.62
CA GLY A 212 14.88 -33.05 -7.99
C GLY A 212 15.52 -32.03 -7.10
N ARG A 213 16.72 -31.53 -7.46
CA ARG A 213 17.23 -30.31 -6.83
C ARG A 213 16.14 -29.24 -6.94
N SER A 214 15.72 -28.71 -5.80
CA SER A 214 14.92 -27.49 -5.70
C SER A 214 15.47 -26.51 -6.72
N ASN A 215 14.62 -25.95 -7.58
CA ASN A 215 15.04 -24.79 -8.36
C ASN A 215 14.93 -23.61 -7.38
N PRO A 216 16.05 -23.11 -6.79
CA PRO A 216 15.99 -22.05 -5.79
C PRO A 216 15.39 -20.76 -6.36
N ARG A 217 15.23 -20.69 -7.69
CA ARG A 217 14.59 -19.57 -8.39
C ARG A 217 13.07 -19.68 -8.45
N GLN A 218 12.47 -20.78 -7.99
CA GLN A 218 11.02 -20.88 -7.87
C GLN A 218 10.54 -20.02 -6.70
N ARG A 219 9.72 -19.04 -7.03
CA ARG A 219 9.13 -18.09 -6.10
C ARG A 219 7.64 -18.38 -5.98
N VAL A 220 7.14 -18.21 -4.77
CA VAL A 220 5.72 -18.11 -4.46
C VAL A 220 5.45 -16.61 -4.23
N ASN A 221 4.24 -16.14 -4.51
CA ASN A 221 3.77 -14.83 -4.09
C ASN A 221 2.28 -14.90 -3.80
N VAL A 222 1.82 -14.18 -2.78
CA VAL A 222 0.40 -14.07 -2.45
C VAL A 222 -0.06 -12.68 -2.89
N PRO A 223 -0.56 -12.49 -4.12
CA PRO A 223 -0.93 -11.17 -4.61
C PRO A 223 -2.22 -10.62 -3.98
N ALA A 224 -3.20 -11.45 -3.65
CA ALA A 224 -4.49 -11.01 -3.12
C ALA A 224 -5.22 -12.15 -2.40
N ALA A 225 -6.11 -11.78 -1.48
CA ALA A 225 -7.02 -12.70 -0.80
C ALA A 225 -8.37 -12.01 -0.52
N ASP A 226 -9.43 -12.82 -0.46
CA ASP A 226 -10.74 -12.43 0.08
C ASP A 226 -11.27 -13.54 1.01
N SER A 227 -12.51 -13.42 1.48
CA SER A 227 -13.10 -14.38 2.41
C SER A 227 -13.27 -15.81 1.86
N HIS A 228 -13.06 -16.04 0.57
CA HIS A 228 -13.26 -17.35 -0.09
C HIS A 228 -12.00 -17.87 -0.78
N VAL A 229 -11.19 -16.99 -1.36
CA VAL A 229 -10.04 -17.33 -2.18
C VAL A 229 -8.77 -16.59 -1.73
N VAL A 230 -7.67 -17.34 -1.63
CA VAL A 230 -6.31 -16.80 -1.61
C VAL A 230 -5.68 -17.09 -2.96
N LEU A 231 -5.26 -16.06 -3.68
CA LEU A 231 -4.49 -16.22 -4.91
C LEU A 231 -3.04 -16.42 -4.59
N VAL A 232 -2.40 -17.36 -5.29
CA VAL A 232 -0.99 -17.65 -5.17
C VAL A 232 -0.36 -17.77 -6.54
N ASN A 233 0.65 -16.94 -6.76
CA ASN A 233 1.42 -16.86 -7.97
C ASN A 233 2.73 -17.61 -7.78
N MET A 234 2.99 -18.60 -8.63
CA MET A 234 4.23 -19.35 -8.68
C MET A 234 4.96 -19.07 -9.98
N GLY A 235 6.28 -18.94 -9.93
CA GLY A 235 7.07 -18.82 -11.14
C GLY A 235 8.56 -18.88 -10.86
N SER A 236 9.34 -18.87 -11.93
CA SER A 236 10.80 -18.71 -11.84
C SER A 236 11.28 -17.95 -13.06
N SER A 237 12.49 -17.41 -13.03
CA SER A 237 13.06 -16.71 -14.19
C SER A 237 13.17 -17.57 -15.46
N THR A 238 13.03 -18.90 -15.34
CA THR A 238 13.13 -19.84 -16.47
C THR A 238 11.85 -20.59 -16.79
N ALA A 239 10.79 -20.46 -15.99
CA ALA A 239 9.49 -21.11 -16.21
C ALA A 239 8.40 -20.06 -16.38
N ARG A 240 7.34 -20.39 -17.13
CA ARG A 240 6.15 -19.55 -17.16
C ARG A 240 5.49 -19.53 -15.78
N GLY A 241 4.80 -18.43 -15.48
CA GLY A 241 4.03 -18.27 -14.25
C GLY A 241 2.87 -19.26 -14.19
N GLN A 242 2.48 -19.59 -12.97
CA GLN A 242 1.35 -20.43 -12.65
C GLN A 242 0.57 -19.76 -11.53
N THR A 243 -0.75 -19.74 -11.62
CA THR A 243 -1.63 -19.27 -10.55
C THR A 243 -2.33 -20.46 -9.90
N VAL A 244 -2.35 -20.49 -8.58
CA VAL A 244 -3.17 -21.40 -7.77
C VAL A 244 -4.12 -20.57 -6.91
N ALA A 245 -5.38 -20.98 -6.89
CA ALA A 245 -6.34 -20.49 -5.89
C ALA A 245 -6.50 -21.49 -4.77
N LEU A 246 -6.43 -20.99 -3.54
CA LEU A 246 -6.65 -21.76 -2.33
C LEU A 246 -7.94 -21.29 -1.65
N ASP A 247 -8.65 -22.23 -1.04
CA ASP A 247 -9.74 -21.95 -0.12
C ASP A 247 -9.18 -21.19 1.09
N THR A 248 -9.72 -20.02 1.39
CA THR A 248 -9.18 -19.16 2.46
C THR A 248 -9.27 -19.81 3.84
N ALA A 249 -10.31 -20.61 4.10
CA ALA A 249 -10.53 -21.21 5.41
C ALA A 249 -9.62 -22.41 5.66
N SER A 250 -9.33 -23.23 4.64
CA SER A 250 -8.63 -24.50 4.81
C SER A 250 -7.29 -24.61 4.09
N GLY A 251 -6.94 -23.65 3.23
CA GLY A 251 -5.77 -23.73 2.35
C GLY A 251 -5.89 -24.79 1.25
N ARG A 252 -7.08 -25.38 1.05
CA ARG A 252 -7.28 -26.43 0.04
C ARG A 252 -7.26 -25.82 -1.35
N LYS A 253 -6.48 -26.40 -2.27
CA LYS A 253 -6.49 -25.98 -3.68
C LYS A 253 -7.90 -26.08 -4.28
N LEU A 254 -8.38 -24.95 -4.81
CA LEU A 254 -9.63 -24.83 -5.55
C LEU A 254 -9.40 -25.10 -7.03
N TRP A 255 -8.43 -24.42 -7.62
CA TRP A 255 -8.04 -24.55 -9.02
C TRP A 255 -6.59 -24.11 -9.23
N GLU A 256 -6.06 -24.42 -10.40
CA GLU A 256 -4.72 -24.11 -10.86
C GLU A 256 -4.77 -23.75 -12.34
N ARG A 257 -3.96 -22.76 -12.74
CA ARG A 257 -3.84 -22.31 -14.12
C ARG A 257 -2.39 -22.08 -14.46
N ASP A 258 -1.94 -22.74 -15.51
CA ASP A 258 -0.65 -22.51 -16.12
C ASP A 258 -0.69 -21.27 -16.99
N ASP A 259 0.46 -20.62 -17.12
CA ASP A 259 0.72 -19.49 -18.03
C ASP A 259 -0.12 -18.24 -17.77
N ASP A 260 -0.73 -18.12 -16.59
CA ASP A 260 -1.52 -16.97 -16.16
C ASP A 260 -1.02 -16.45 -14.81
N TRP A 261 -0.98 -15.12 -14.66
CA TRP A 261 -0.80 -14.41 -13.40
C TRP A 261 -2.13 -13.79 -12.97
N ALA A 262 -2.73 -14.27 -11.88
CA ALA A 262 -3.84 -13.58 -11.24
C ALA A 262 -3.31 -12.62 -10.17
N TYR A 263 -3.92 -11.45 -10.03
CA TYR A 263 -3.42 -10.48 -9.06
C TYR A 263 -4.47 -9.63 -8.36
N GLN A 264 -5.73 -9.67 -8.79
CA GLN A 264 -6.82 -8.91 -8.14
C GLN A 264 -8.06 -9.78 -7.99
N ILE A 265 -8.75 -9.65 -6.85
CA ILE A 265 -10.07 -10.24 -6.61
C ILE A 265 -11.10 -9.11 -6.53
N THR A 266 -12.24 -9.26 -7.21
CA THR A 266 -13.36 -8.32 -7.19
C THR A 266 -14.67 -9.09 -7.24
N GLY A 267 -15.32 -9.22 -6.08
CA GLY A 267 -16.49 -10.10 -5.93
C GLY A 267 -16.15 -11.55 -6.29
N ASN A 268 -16.92 -12.17 -7.18
CA ASN A 268 -16.68 -13.54 -7.65
C ASN A 268 -15.76 -13.63 -8.89
N VAL A 269 -15.03 -12.56 -9.20
CA VAL A 269 -14.12 -12.49 -10.33
C VAL A 269 -12.69 -12.30 -9.86
N VAL A 270 -11.80 -13.07 -10.48
CA VAL A 270 -10.36 -12.91 -10.39
C VAL A 270 -9.87 -12.26 -11.68
N LEU A 271 -9.15 -11.15 -11.57
CA LEU A 271 -8.51 -10.49 -12.70
C LEU A 271 -7.02 -10.85 -12.73
N GLY A 272 -6.52 -11.01 -13.95
CA GLY A 272 -5.13 -11.40 -14.21
C GLY A 272 -4.73 -11.11 -15.64
N GLN A 273 -3.57 -11.63 -16.03
CA GLN A 273 -3.07 -11.59 -17.41
C GLN A 273 -2.18 -12.80 -17.70
N PRO A 274 -1.97 -13.17 -18.97
CA PRO A 274 -1.01 -14.20 -19.34
C PRO A 274 0.42 -13.89 -18.85
N SER A 275 1.16 -14.91 -18.48
CA SER A 275 2.58 -14.85 -18.11
C SER A 275 3.48 -14.97 -19.36
N THR A 276 3.55 -13.93 -20.18
CA THR A 276 4.41 -13.94 -21.39
C THR A 276 5.88 -13.68 -21.10
N ASP A 277 6.22 -12.80 -20.15
CA ASP A 277 7.59 -12.63 -19.64
C ASP A 277 7.79 -13.42 -18.33
N ARG A 278 8.85 -14.25 -18.28
CA ARG A 278 9.18 -15.11 -17.13
C ARG A 278 9.83 -14.35 -15.97
N SER A 279 10.30 -13.13 -16.20
CA SER A 279 11.05 -12.32 -15.25
C SER A 279 10.26 -11.17 -14.64
N ARG A 280 9.11 -10.82 -15.22
CA ARG A 280 8.35 -9.61 -14.86
C ARG A 280 7.07 -9.95 -14.12
N ARG A 281 6.78 -9.16 -13.09
CA ARG A 281 5.54 -9.21 -12.35
C ARG A 281 4.58 -8.17 -12.93
N PRO A 282 3.35 -8.55 -13.31
CA PRO A 282 2.36 -7.65 -13.90
C PRO A 282 2.15 -6.34 -13.14
N TRP A 283 2.14 -6.42 -11.80
CA TRP A 283 1.77 -5.30 -10.93
C TRP A 283 2.94 -4.36 -10.60
N GLU A 284 4.16 -4.64 -11.10
CA GLU A 284 5.33 -3.78 -10.88
C GLU A 284 5.56 -2.77 -12.04
N GLU A 285 4.84 -2.91 -13.16
CA GLU A 285 5.04 -2.08 -14.36
C GLU A 285 3.85 -1.14 -14.64
N GLU A 286 4.13 0.09 -15.07
CA GLU A 286 3.14 1.10 -15.41
C GLU A 286 2.70 1.01 -16.90
N GLY A 287 2.23 -0.15 -17.38
CA GLY A 287 1.68 -0.21 -18.73
C GLY A 287 1.40 -1.58 -19.35
N PRO A 288 0.67 -1.57 -20.49
CA PRO A 288 0.45 -2.76 -21.29
C PRO A 288 1.72 -3.18 -22.03
N HIS A 289 1.96 -4.49 -22.12
CA HIS A 289 3.04 -5.11 -22.88
C HIS A 289 2.47 -5.98 -24.00
N ASP A 290 3.16 -6.03 -25.14
CA ASP A 290 2.72 -6.78 -26.30
C ASP A 290 2.36 -8.24 -25.95
N GLY A 291 1.13 -8.64 -26.23
CA GLY A 291 0.63 -9.99 -25.94
C GLY A 291 0.13 -10.21 -24.51
N GLU A 292 0.23 -9.22 -23.62
CA GLU A 292 -0.34 -9.26 -22.28
C GLU A 292 -1.71 -8.58 -22.30
N ASN A 293 -2.76 -9.36 -22.12
CA ASN A 293 -4.13 -8.85 -22.07
C ASN A 293 -4.81 -9.24 -20.76
N VAL A 294 -5.60 -8.31 -20.21
CA VAL A 294 -6.40 -8.58 -19.02
C VAL A 294 -7.40 -9.69 -19.32
N ILE A 295 -7.43 -10.67 -18.43
CA ILE A 295 -8.40 -11.77 -18.41
C ILE A 295 -9.18 -11.75 -17.10
N ALA A 296 -10.41 -12.26 -17.15
CA ALA A 296 -11.21 -12.51 -15.96
C ALA A 296 -11.53 -13.98 -15.83
N LEU A 297 -11.39 -14.47 -14.61
CA LEU A 297 -11.63 -15.84 -14.20
C LEU A 297 -12.74 -15.86 -13.16
N ASP A 298 -13.52 -16.92 -13.16
CA ASP A 298 -14.41 -17.23 -12.05
C ASP A 298 -13.58 -17.59 -10.81
N ALA A 299 -13.81 -16.89 -9.68
CA ALA A 299 -12.99 -17.03 -8.49
C ALA A 299 -13.04 -18.45 -7.89
N GLY A 300 -14.17 -19.15 -7.99
CA GLY A 300 -14.33 -20.49 -7.41
C GLY A 300 -13.79 -21.62 -8.29
N THR A 301 -13.75 -21.43 -9.61
CA THR A 301 -13.46 -22.51 -10.57
C THR A 301 -12.26 -22.25 -11.48
N GLY A 302 -11.76 -21.02 -11.56
CA GLY A 302 -10.66 -20.65 -12.45
C GLY A 302 -11.03 -20.68 -13.94
N LYS A 303 -12.32 -20.81 -14.28
CA LYS A 303 -12.78 -20.79 -15.67
C LYS A 303 -12.75 -19.36 -16.21
N LYS A 304 -12.19 -19.17 -17.40
CA LYS A 304 -12.20 -17.87 -18.09
C LYS A 304 -13.65 -17.43 -18.33
N LYS A 305 -14.00 -16.25 -17.83
CA LYS A 305 -15.29 -15.59 -18.05
C LYS A 305 -15.24 -14.70 -19.28
N TRP A 306 -14.20 -13.88 -19.37
CA TRP A 306 -13.96 -12.97 -20.49
C TRP A 306 -12.46 -12.65 -20.59
N GLY A 307 -12.05 -12.03 -21.69
CA GLY A 307 -10.69 -11.54 -21.92
C GLY A 307 -10.68 -10.44 -22.99
N PHE A 308 -9.52 -9.79 -23.14
CA PHE A 308 -9.29 -8.75 -24.15
C PHE A 308 -8.34 -9.17 -25.28
N ASP A 309 -7.90 -10.42 -25.27
CA ASP A 309 -6.97 -11.03 -26.23
C ASP A 309 -7.42 -11.02 -27.70
N ASP A 310 -8.73 -10.91 -27.95
CA ASP A 310 -9.32 -10.87 -29.28
C ASP A 310 -9.58 -9.44 -29.80
N ARG A 311 -9.46 -8.43 -28.94
CA ARG A 311 -9.87 -7.05 -29.21
C ARG A 311 -8.72 -6.05 -29.18
N TYR A 312 -7.70 -6.32 -28.39
CA TYR A 312 -6.59 -5.40 -28.13
C TYR A 312 -5.25 -6.11 -28.29
N GLN A 313 -4.25 -5.36 -28.73
CA GLN A 313 -2.88 -5.86 -28.85
C GLN A 313 -2.30 -6.16 -27.46
N ALA A 314 -2.62 -5.29 -26.50
CA ALA A 314 -2.25 -5.42 -25.11
C ALA A 314 -3.24 -4.68 -24.22
N SER A 315 -3.39 -5.12 -22.97
CA SER A 315 -4.19 -4.43 -21.96
C SER A 315 -3.68 -4.71 -20.55
N HIS A 316 -3.78 -3.69 -19.69
CA HIS A 316 -3.25 -3.71 -18.33
C HIS A 316 -4.27 -3.12 -17.34
N LEU A 317 -4.51 -3.83 -16.24
CA LEU A 317 -5.42 -3.37 -15.19
C LEU A 317 -4.77 -2.27 -14.36
N GLN A 318 -5.41 -1.10 -14.27
CA GLN A 318 -4.94 0.01 -13.46
C GLN A 318 -5.52 -0.03 -12.03
N ALA A 319 -6.83 -0.23 -11.90
CA ALA A 319 -7.51 -0.30 -10.60
C ALA A 319 -8.92 -0.91 -10.73
N THR A 320 -9.51 -1.32 -9.59
CA THR A 320 -10.89 -1.81 -9.50
C THR A 320 -11.65 -1.25 -8.31
N ALA A 321 -12.93 -0.91 -8.50
CA ALA A 321 -13.86 -0.53 -7.43
C ALA A 321 -15.30 -0.77 -7.88
N GLY A 322 -16.19 -1.20 -6.98
CA GLY A 322 -17.65 -1.19 -7.25
C GLY A 322 -18.08 -2.00 -8.47
N GLY A 323 -17.39 -3.10 -8.76
CA GLY A 323 -17.64 -3.90 -9.96
C GLY A 323 -17.15 -3.27 -11.27
N LEU A 324 -16.37 -2.19 -11.20
CA LEU A 324 -15.68 -1.58 -12.33
C LEU A 324 -14.18 -1.88 -12.27
N ALA A 325 -13.58 -1.96 -13.46
CA ALA A 325 -12.14 -1.97 -13.68
C ALA A 325 -11.76 -0.82 -14.63
N VAL A 326 -10.68 -0.13 -14.32
CA VAL A 326 -10.00 0.79 -15.24
C VAL A 326 -8.87 0.03 -15.90
N ILE A 327 -8.92 -0.09 -17.22
CA ILE A 327 -7.96 -0.86 -18.00
C ILE A 327 -7.34 0.06 -19.05
N ARG A 328 -6.02 0.11 -19.10
CA ARG A 328 -5.29 0.75 -20.18
C ARG A 328 -5.09 -0.27 -21.29
N ALA A 329 -5.58 -0.01 -22.49
CA ALA A 329 -5.55 -0.94 -23.60
C ALA A 329 -4.93 -0.31 -24.85
N GLU A 330 -4.12 -1.08 -25.57
CA GLU A 330 -3.56 -0.71 -26.86
C GLU A 330 -4.38 -1.36 -27.98
N GLU A 331 -4.90 -0.53 -28.90
CA GLU A 331 -5.65 -1.02 -30.05
C GLU A 331 -4.78 -1.90 -30.96
N MET A 332 -5.41 -2.76 -31.75
CA MET A 332 -4.70 -3.50 -32.79
C MET A 332 -4.22 -2.50 -33.87
N GLY A 333 -2.92 -2.25 -33.93
CA GLY A 333 -2.31 -1.41 -34.96
C GLY A 333 -2.27 -2.11 -36.33
N GLN A 334 -1.92 -1.34 -37.38
CA GLN A 334 -1.48 -1.96 -38.63
C GLN A 334 -0.15 -2.68 -38.42
N ALA A 335 0.15 -3.70 -39.23
CA ALA A 335 1.38 -4.47 -39.11
C ALA A 335 2.63 -3.55 -39.02
N GLY A 336 3.34 -3.61 -37.89
CA GLY A 336 4.54 -2.79 -37.63
C GLY A 336 4.28 -1.42 -36.99
N SER A 337 3.05 -1.09 -36.61
CA SER A 337 2.70 0.14 -35.88
C SER A 337 2.03 -0.17 -34.55
N ARG A 338 2.36 0.59 -33.51
CA ARG A 338 1.62 0.56 -32.24
C ARG A 338 0.24 1.17 -32.43
N GLY A 339 -0.77 0.54 -31.83
CA GLY A 339 -2.12 1.07 -31.83
C GLY A 339 -2.24 2.31 -30.95
N ALA A 340 -3.36 3.02 -31.08
CA ALA A 340 -3.69 4.05 -30.12
C ALA A 340 -3.94 3.41 -28.75
N THR A 341 -3.39 4.02 -27.69
CA THR A 341 -3.73 3.61 -26.33
C THR A 341 -5.01 4.32 -25.88
N ARG A 342 -5.90 3.58 -25.23
CA ARG A 342 -7.15 4.09 -24.65
C ARG A 342 -7.31 3.60 -23.23
N THR A 343 -8.02 4.37 -22.42
CA THR A 343 -8.47 3.92 -21.11
C THR A 343 -9.92 3.43 -21.22
N LEU A 344 -10.15 2.19 -20.81
CA LEU A 344 -11.46 1.54 -20.77
C LEU A 344 -11.96 1.51 -19.33
N VAL A 345 -13.25 1.79 -19.15
CA VAL A 345 -13.96 1.48 -17.90
C VAL A 345 -14.86 0.28 -18.17
N VAL A 346 -14.60 -0.82 -17.47
CA VAL A 346 -15.12 -2.15 -17.78
C VAL A 346 -15.87 -2.70 -16.58
N ASP A 347 -17.02 -3.32 -16.81
CA ASP A 347 -17.73 -4.11 -15.81
C ASP A 347 -16.98 -5.42 -15.53
N THR A 348 -16.54 -5.62 -14.30
CA THR A 348 -15.66 -6.74 -13.94
C THR A 348 -16.36 -8.09 -14.06
N ALA A 349 -17.67 -8.13 -13.86
CA ALA A 349 -18.44 -9.37 -13.93
C ALA A 349 -18.57 -9.88 -15.37
N THR A 350 -18.75 -8.97 -16.33
CA THR A 350 -19.14 -9.29 -17.73
C THR A 350 -18.08 -8.99 -18.78
N GLY A 351 -17.10 -8.13 -18.47
CA GLY A 351 -16.13 -7.65 -19.45
C GLY A 351 -16.71 -6.60 -20.42
N GLN A 352 -17.93 -6.12 -20.15
CA GLN A 352 -18.58 -5.10 -20.96
C GLN A 352 -17.91 -3.74 -20.73
N VAL A 353 -17.49 -3.08 -21.82
CA VAL A 353 -17.00 -1.70 -21.77
C VAL A 353 -18.17 -0.76 -21.48
N LYS A 354 -18.13 -0.11 -20.32
CA LYS A 354 -19.14 0.87 -19.86
C LYS A 354 -18.77 2.31 -20.24
N GLY A 355 -17.50 2.57 -20.50
CA GLY A 355 -16.99 3.86 -20.97
C GLY A 355 -15.61 3.73 -21.60
N ILE A 356 -15.28 4.67 -22.49
CA ILE A 356 -13.95 4.85 -23.05
C ILE A 356 -13.54 6.29 -22.75
N LEU A 357 -12.39 6.44 -22.10
CA LEU A 357 -11.80 7.74 -21.81
C LEU A 357 -10.67 7.97 -22.82
N PRO A 358 -10.65 9.11 -23.52
CA PRO A 358 -9.64 9.40 -24.52
C PRO A 358 -8.24 9.61 -23.90
N GLU A 359 -8.17 9.83 -22.60
CA GLU A 359 -6.93 10.05 -21.86
C GLU A 359 -6.21 8.74 -21.54
N ASN A 360 -4.88 8.79 -21.47
CA ASN A 360 -4.10 7.77 -20.80
C ASN A 360 -4.11 8.05 -19.30
N LEU A 361 -4.75 7.15 -18.54
CA LEU A 361 -4.72 7.19 -17.09
C LEU A 361 -3.57 6.33 -16.57
N TYR A 362 -2.94 6.81 -15.50
CA TYR A 362 -1.88 6.11 -14.77
C TYR A 362 -2.01 6.42 -13.28
N ASN A 363 -1.20 5.74 -12.45
CA ASN A 363 -1.17 5.94 -11.00
C ASN A 363 -2.58 5.93 -10.41
N CYS A 364 -3.31 4.85 -10.69
CA CYS A 364 -4.67 4.70 -10.21
C CYS A 364 -4.67 4.09 -8.81
N GLY A 365 -5.46 4.68 -7.91
CA GLY A 365 -5.77 4.13 -6.60
C GLY A 365 -7.28 3.88 -6.46
N SER A 366 -7.66 3.05 -5.49
CA SER A 366 -9.06 2.77 -5.21
C SER A 366 -9.28 2.45 -3.74
N ASP A 367 -10.50 2.73 -3.25
CA ASP A 367 -10.98 2.25 -1.95
C ASP A 367 -11.57 0.83 -2.01
N GLY A 368 -11.57 0.20 -3.18
CA GLY A 368 -12.11 -1.13 -3.46
C GLY A 368 -13.65 -1.20 -3.44
N ARG A 369 -14.34 -0.17 -2.97
CA ARG A 369 -15.80 -0.19 -2.77
C ARG A 369 -16.52 0.42 -3.95
N ASP A 370 -16.20 1.65 -4.33
CA ASP A 370 -16.91 2.33 -5.42
C ASP A 370 -16.13 3.42 -6.14
N LEU A 371 -14.99 3.87 -5.60
CA LEU A 371 -14.22 4.97 -6.15
C LEU A 371 -12.86 4.51 -6.66
N ILE A 372 -12.58 4.91 -7.90
CA ILE A 372 -11.25 4.86 -8.51
C ILE A 372 -10.81 6.30 -8.76
N ALA A 373 -9.57 6.62 -8.39
CA ALA A 373 -8.92 7.89 -8.70
C ALA A 373 -7.66 7.61 -9.50
N CYS A 374 -7.41 8.38 -10.55
CA CYS A 374 -6.24 8.25 -11.41
C CYS A 374 -5.67 9.63 -11.76
N VAL A 375 -4.47 9.63 -12.34
CA VAL A 375 -3.88 10.82 -12.95
C VAL A 375 -3.87 10.67 -14.46
N GLU A 376 -4.18 11.73 -15.19
CA GLU A 376 -4.00 11.79 -16.65
C GLU A 376 -2.53 12.10 -17.02
N THR A 377 -1.97 11.35 -17.99
CA THR A 377 -0.55 11.48 -18.39
C THR A 377 -0.23 12.78 -19.13
N SER A 378 -1.15 13.28 -19.97
CA SER A 378 -0.93 14.46 -20.84
C SER A 378 -1.02 15.78 -20.10
N ASP A 379 -2.00 15.90 -19.22
CA ASP A 379 -2.28 17.04 -18.36
C ASP A 379 -2.57 16.44 -16.99
N PRO A 380 -1.76 16.69 -15.94
CA PRO A 380 -1.85 16.00 -14.65
C PRO A 380 -3.11 16.43 -13.88
N GLU A 381 -4.26 16.07 -14.41
CA GLU A 381 -5.57 16.21 -13.81
C GLU A 381 -5.89 14.96 -13.00
N LEU A 382 -6.59 15.17 -11.89
CA LEU A 382 -7.26 14.11 -11.18
C LEU A 382 -8.46 13.65 -11.99
N VAL A 383 -8.55 12.36 -12.27
CA VAL A 383 -9.71 11.72 -12.88
C VAL A 383 -10.33 10.76 -11.87
N THR A 384 -11.60 10.96 -11.54
CA THR A 384 -12.33 10.07 -10.63
C THR A 384 -13.42 9.33 -11.38
N ILE A 385 -13.59 8.05 -11.04
CA ILE A 385 -14.49 7.12 -11.73
C ILE A 385 -15.27 6.34 -10.67
N ARG A 386 -16.60 6.36 -10.77
CA ARG A 386 -17.51 5.59 -9.90
C ARG A 386 -18.55 4.82 -10.70
N ALA A 387 -19.00 3.71 -10.13
CA ALA A 387 -20.22 3.08 -10.58
C ALA A 387 -21.41 4.04 -10.38
N SER A 388 -22.33 4.06 -11.35
CA SER A 388 -23.55 4.86 -11.28
C SER A 388 -24.75 4.01 -11.67
N ALA A 389 -25.90 4.34 -11.09
CA ALA A 389 -27.18 3.67 -11.39
C ALA A 389 -27.56 3.75 -12.88
N HIS A 390 -27.03 4.71 -13.63
CA HIS A 390 -27.42 4.99 -15.02
C HIS A 390 -26.64 4.19 -16.08
N SER A 391 -26.08 3.02 -15.73
CA SER A 391 -25.29 2.13 -16.61
C SER A 391 -23.99 2.71 -17.19
N ARG A 392 -23.81 4.04 -17.18
CA ARG A 392 -22.55 4.71 -17.51
C ARG A 392 -21.83 5.11 -16.22
N PRO A 393 -20.50 4.95 -16.12
CA PRO A 393 -19.75 5.39 -14.96
C PRO A 393 -19.87 6.91 -14.80
N ALA A 394 -19.95 7.39 -13.55
CA ALA A 394 -19.77 8.81 -13.26
C ALA A 394 -18.28 9.13 -13.32
N VAL A 395 -17.90 10.12 -14.14
CA VAL A 395 -16.51 10.52 -14.33
C VAL A 395 -16.39 12.01 -14.08
N ALA A 396 -15.45 12.40 -13.24
CA ALA A 396 -15.09 13.80 -13.03
C ALA A 396 -13.60 14.03 -13.25
N LYS A 397 -13.28 15.24 -13.67
CA LYS A 397 -11.91 15.68 -13.96
C LYS A 397 -11.65 17.00 -13.29
N LYS A 398 -10.49 17.13 -12.66
CA LYS A 398 -10.08 18.37 -12.02
C LYS A 398 -8.57 18.53 -12.07
N ARG A 399 -8.13 19.66 -12.63
CA ARG A 399 -6.77 20.13 -12.40
C ARG A 399 -6.56 20.47 -10.93
N LEU A 400 -5.66 19.74 -10.28
CA LEU A 400 -5.30 19.99 -8.90
C LEU A 400 -4.25 21.09 -8.80
N PHE A 401 -4.26 21.81 -7.67
CA PHE A 401 -3.26 22.81 -7.30
C PHE A 401 -3.11 24.04 -8.24
N GLY A 402 -4.10 24.32 -9.09
CA GLY A 402 -4.18 25.51 -9.94
C GLY A 402 -3.21 25.47 -11.14
N ASP A 403 -2.81 26.64 -11.65
CA ASP A 403 -1.97 26.76 -12.86
C ASP A 403 -0.48 26.42 -12.65
N ARG A 404 -0.12 25.92 -11.48
CA ARG A 404 1.28 25.57 -11.18
C ARG A 404 1.62 24.29 -11.93
N LEU A 405 2.70 24.33 -12.72
CA LEU A 405 3.23 23.15 -13.40
C LEU A 405 3.87 22.20 -12.38
N TYR A 406 3.18 21.10 -12.09
CA TYR A 406 3.74 19.98 -11.33
C TYR A 406 4.44 19.04 -12.31
N SER A 407 5.64 18.58 -11.95
CA SER A 407 6.35 17.59 -12.75
C SER A 407 5.76 16.19 -12.57
N ARG A 408 5.11 15.94 -11.42
CA ARG A 408 4.46 14.68 -11.07
C ARG A 408 3.28 14.96 -10.15
N LEU A 409 2.14 14.36 -10.48
CA LEU A 409 0.99 14.17 -9.60
C LEU A 409 0.85 12.66 -9.35
N SER A 410 0.51 12.27 -8.12
CA SER A 410 0.35 10.88 -7.69
C SER A 410 -0.89 10.73 -6.84
N ILE A 411 -1.61 9.62 -7.01
CA ILE A 411 -2.65 9.17 -6.09
C ILE A 411 -1.95 8.35 -5.01
N ASP A 412 -1.94 8.88 -3.79
CA ASP A 412 -1.26 8.24 -2.67
C ASP A 412 -2.17 7.19 -2.03
N ALA A 413 -3.45 7.52 -1.87
CA ALA A 413 -4.48 6.62 -1.35
C ALA A 413 -5.89 7.11 -1.71
N VAL A 414 -6.86 6.20 -1.68
CA VAL A 414 -8.29 6.52 -1.80
C VAL A 414 -9.02 5.84 -0.65
N TRP A 415 -9.80 6.61 0.10
CA TRP A 415 -10.52 6.12 1.27
C TRP A 415 -11.79 6.94 1.48
N GLU A 416 -12.95 6.31 1.40
CA GLU A 416 -14.25 6.93 1.71
C GLU A 416 -14.50 8.28 1.03
N ASP A 417 -14.48 8.28 -0.30
CA ASP A 417 -14.65 9.49 -1.14
C ASP A 417 -13.56 10.56 -0.95
N ARG A 418 -12.52 10.27 -0.15
CA ARG A 418 -11.37 11.15 0.06
C ARG A 418 -10.18 10.60 -0.71
N ILE A 419 -9.54 11.47 -1.47
CA ILE A 419 -8.42 11.14 -2.32
C ILE A 419 -7.21 11.89 -1.77
N PHE A 420 -6.20 11.11 -1.41
CA PHE A 420 -4.92 11.61 -0.92
C PHE A 420 -3.99 11.71 -2.11
N VAL A 421 -3.45 12.91 -2.32
CA VAL A 421 -2.67 13.23 -3.51
C VAL A 421 -1.39 13.92 -3.13
N SER A 422 -0.32 13.58 -3.85
CA SER A 422 0.96 14.28 -3.77
C SER A 422 1.33 14.88 -5.11
N GLY A 423 1.91 16.09 -5.09
CA GLY A 423 2.35 16.79 -6.28
C GLY A 423 3.71 17.45 -6.06
N THR A 424 4.69 17.16 -6.93
CA THR A 424 6.02 17.80 -6.89
C THR A 424 6.07 18.98 -7.85
N ARG A 425 6.33 20.17 -7.31
CA ARG A 425 6.45 21.40 -8.11
C ARG A 425 7.73 21.35 -8.94
N ARG A 426 7.63 21.65 -10.24
CA ARG A 426 8.79 21.63 -11.14
C ARG A 426 9.84 22.69 -10.79
N ALA A 427 9.43 23.82 -10.20
CA ALA A 427 10.30 24.97 -9.98
C ALA A 427 11.28 24.81 -8.81
N ASP A 428 10.87 24.11 -7.74
CA ASP A 428 11.61 24.01 -6.47
C ASP A 428 11.62 22.59 -5.89
N GLU A 429 11.15 21.60 -6.67
CA GLU A 429 11.03 20.19 -6.28
C GLU A 429 10.27 19.97 -4.96
N THR A 430 9.47 20.96 -4.54
CA THR A 430 8.70 20.85 -3.32
C THR A 430 7.50 19.96 -3.56
N THR A 431 7.45 18.83 -2.86
CA THR A 431 6.27 17.97 -2.78
C THR A 431 5.23 18.60 -1.86
N LEU A 432 4.02 18.76 -2.37
CA LEU A 432 2.84 19.15 -1.62
C LEU A 432 1.94 17.92 -1.47
N PHE A 433 1.29 17.82 -0.32
CA PHE A 433 0.33 16.77 -0.01
C PHE A 433 -1.03 17.41 0.25
N ALA A 434 -2.09 16.86 -0.33
CA ALA A 434 -3.44 17.34 -0.12
C ALA A 434 -4.42 16.18 -0.01
N MET A 435 -5.57 16.48 0.60
CA MET A 435 -6.74 15.62 0.58
C MET A 435 -7.84 16.37 -0.17
N VAL A 436 -8.45 15.70 -1.13
CA VAL A 436 -9.52 16.23 -1.97
C VAL A 436 -10.72 15.29 -1.98
N ASP A 437 -11.90 15.80 -2.31
CA ASP A 437 -13.05 14.95 -2.60
C ASP A 437 -13.02 14.44 -4.05
N ARG A 438 -14.03 13.65 -4.43
CA ARG A 438 -14.15 13.11 -5.79
C ARG A 438 -14.34 14.14 -6.91
N ALA A 439 -14.73 15.38 -6.60
CA ALA A 439 -14.76 16.48 -7.57
C ALA A 439 -13.42 17.25 -7.60
N GLY A 440 -12.44 16.83 -6.80
CA GLY A 440 -11.16 17.52 -6.64
C GLY A 440 -11.27 18.78 -5.79
N ASN A 441 -12.37 19.01 -5.07
CA ASN A 441 -12.44 20.10 -4.10
C ASN A 441 -11.51 19.78 -2.93
N ARG A 442 -10.74 20.77 -2.50
CA ARG A 442 -9.80 20.59 -1.41
C ARG A 442 -10.51 20.44 -0.07
N LEU A 443 -10.25 19.34 0.61
CA LEU A 443 -10.69 19.06 1.98
C LEU A 443 -9.63 19.44 3.01
N ALA A 444 -8.34 19.16 2.71
CA ALA A 444 -7.20 19.59 3.51
C ALA A 444 -5.98 19.92 2.63
N SER A 445 -5.19 20.91 3.03
CA SER A 445 -4.00 21.37 2.30
C SER A 445 -2.67 21.02 2.95
N TRP A 446 -2.70 20.46 4.16
CA TRP A 446 -1.52 20.18 4.97
C TRP A 446 -1.65 18.79 5.55
N LEU A 447 -1.14 17.80 4.81
CA LEU A 447 -0.98 16.44 5.32
C LEU A 447 0.44 16.27 5.86
N PRO A 448 0.66 15.41 6.87
CA PRO A 448 2.00 15.12 7.39
C PRO A 448 2.96 14.58 6.32
N GLY A 449 2.44 13.86 5.31
CA GLY A 449 3.22 13.25 4.26
C GLY A 449 2.37 12.48 3.24
N ARG A 450 2.97 11.49 2.57
CA ARG A 450 2.29 10.61 1.61
C ARG A 450 1.44 9.60 2.36
N ALA A 451 0.12 9.62 2.18
CA ALA A 451 -0.75 8.64 2.83
C ALA A 451 -0.48 7.23 2.29
N ILE A 452 -0.44 6.22 3.17
CA ILE A 452 -0.21 4.82 2.76
C ILE A 452 -1.28 3.85 3.28
N ALA A 453 -1.91 4.16 4.41
CA ALA A 453 -3.01 3.38 4.96
C ALA A 453 -3.94 4.30 5.75
N LEU A 454 -5.24 4.02 5.71
CA LEU A 454 -6.29 4.81 6.34
C LEU A 454 -7.35 3.90 6.96
N SER A 455 -7.94 4.39 8.04
CA SER A 455 -9.08 3.81 8.75
C SER A 455 -9.88 4.94 9.40
N ASP A 456 -11.05 4.61 9.96
CA ASP A 456 -11.92 5.57 10.65
C ASP A 456 -11.22 6.32 11.79
N HIS A 457 -10.20 5.71 12.40
CA HIS A 457 -9.54 6.22 13.61
C HIS A 457 -8.04 6.49 13.48
N HIS A 458 -7.41 6.04 12.40
CA HIS A 458 -5.97 6.18 12.22
C HIS A 458 -5.59 6.37 10.74
N ALA A 459 -4.51 7.11 10.52
CA ALA A 459 -3.88 7.27 9.22
C ALA A 459 -2.35 7.09 9.34
N ALA A 460 -1.76 6.41 8.38
CA ALA A 460 -0.33 6.22 8.25
C ALA A 460 0.21 7.06 7.09
N PHE A 461 1.30 7.77 7.35
CA PHE A 461 1.98 8.61 6.36
C PHE A 461 3.45 8.27 6.27
N PHE A 462 3.99 8.30 5.06
CA PHE A 462 5.41 8.47 4.82
C PHE A 462 5.76 9.96 4.90
N VAL A 463 6.47 10.33 5.96
CA VAL A 463 6.89 11.71 6.26
C VAL A 463 8.36 11.92 5.91
N ARG A 464 8.75 13.19 5.71
CA ARG A 464 10.17 13.49 5.48
C ARG A 464 11.00 13.10 6.71
N PRO A 465 12.18 12.49 6.51
CA PRO A 465 13.06 12.12 7.61
C PRO A 465 13.37 13.31 8.50
N SER A 466 13.24 13.11 9.81
CA SER A 466 13.50 14.16 10.81
C SER A 466 14.96 14.68 10.77
N ASN A 467 15.89 13.88 10.26
CA ASN A 467 17.31 14.22 10.13
C ASN A 467 17.65 15.03 8.86
N GLY A 468 16.67 15.26 7.98
CA GLY A 468 16.86 16.04 6.75
C GLY A 468 17.71 15.35 5.68
N ASP A 469 17.99 14.04 5.80
CA ASP A 469 18.69 13.29 4.77
C ASP A 469 17.76 13.07 3.57
N PRO A 470 18.01 13.73 2.41
CA PRO A 470 17.15 13.59 1.24
C PRO A 470 17.27 12.20 0.58
N HIS A 471 18.28 11.41 0.95
CA HIS A 471 18.51 10.05 0.44
C HIS A 471 17.86 8.98 1.30
N ARG A 472 17.43 9.31 2.53
CA ARG A 472 16.63 8.37 3.30
C ARG A 472 15.22 8.33 2.72
N PHE A 473 14.79 7.11 2.45
CA PHE A 473 13.40 6.81 2.25
C PHE A 473 12.58 7.30 3.46
N ALA A 474 11.36 7.75 3.19
CA ALA A 474 10.52 8.46 4.16
C ALA A 474 10.25 7.67 5.45
N ASP A 475 10.19 8.36 6.59
CA ASP A 475 9.88 7.76 7.89
C ASP A 475 8.36 7.46 7.97
N LEU A 476 7.93 6.33 8.54
CA LEU A 476 6.52 6.11 8.88
C LEU A 476 6.09 6.95 10.08
N ALA A 477 4.95 7.65 9.97
CA ALA A 477 4.24 8.25 11.09
C ALA A 477 2.77 7.83 11.11
N VAL A 478 2.29 7.32 12.26
CA VAL A 478 0.88 6.98 12.46
C VAL A 478 0.20 8.06 13.30
N HIS A 479 -0.93 8.57 12.81
CA HIS A 479 -1.72 9.63 13.44
C HIS A 479 -3.12 9.13 13.77
N SER A 480 -3.71 9.66 14.86
CA SER A 480 -5.14 9.48 15.11
C SER A 480 -5.94 10.39 14.19
N THR A 481 -7.10 9.93 13.73
CA THR A 481 -8.02 10.70 12.90
C THR A 481 -9.22 11.19 13.72
N HIS A 482 -9.74 12.37 13.36
CA HIS A 482 -10.98 12.92 13.89
C HIS A 482 -11.81 13.45 12.72
N GLU A 483 -13.10 13.11 12.70
CA GLU A 483 -14.04 13.76 11.78
C GLU A 483 -14.57 15.04 12.43
N ASP A 484 -14.51 16.15 11.68
CA ASP A 484 -15.00 17.46 12.11
C ASP A 484 -16.54 17.58 12.05
#